data_AF-A0A534ZD32-F1
#
_entry.id   AF-A0A534ZD32-F1
#
_cell.length_a   1.000
_cell.length_b   1.000
_cell.length_c   1.000
_cell.angle_alpha   90.00
_cell.angle_beta   90.00
_cell.angle_gamma   90.00
#
_symmetry.space_group_name_H-M   'P 1'
#
loop_
_entity.id
_entity.type
_entity.pdbx_description
1 polymer ?
#
loop_
_entity_poly.entity_id
_entity_poly.type
_entity_poly.pdbx_seq_one_letter_code
_entity_poly.pdbx_strand_id
1 'polypeptide(L)'
;VLQPILVRRLSDGYELIAGERRWRAARLAGLTAVPAVVRSETGNDAQLVLGLIENLQRTDLDPVEEARGLQRLIEEFGLTHEEVAQRLGKHRVSVTQSLR
;
A
#
# COMPACT_ATOMS: atom_id res chain seq x y z
N VAL A 1 4.88 18.72 5.01
CA VAL A 1 4.79 17.42 4.29
C VAL A 1 3.86 17.63 3.11
N LEU A 2 4.34 17.46 1.86
CA LEU A 2 3.54 17.72 0.66
C LEU A 2 2.57 16.59 0.31
N GLN A 3 2.86 15.36 0.76
CA GLN A 3 2.12 14.17 0.38
C GLN A 3 1.67 13.40 1.64
N PRO A 4 0.37 13.14 1.82
CA PRO A 4 -0.17 12.56 3.04
C PRO A 4 0.32 11.13 3.31
N ILE A 5 0.45 10.77 4.59
CA ILE A 5 0.70 9.38 5.02
C ILE A 5 -0.60 8.58 4.99
N LEU A 6 -0.51 7.27 4.82
CA LEU A 6 -1.69 6.40 4.83
C LEU A 6 -1.81 5.75 6.21
N VAL A 7 -2.99 5.85 6.81
CA VAL A 7 -3.27 5.27 8.12
C VAL A 7 -4.56 4.48 8.13
N ARG A 8 -4.64 3.44 8.97
CA ARG A 8 -5.88 2.71 9.26
C ARG A 8 -6.42 3.17 10.60
N ARG A 9 -7.73 3.36 10.68
CA ARG A 9 -8.39 3.64 11.97
C ARG A 9 -8.45 2.34 12.79
N LEU A 10 -7.96 2.41 14.03
CA LEU A 10 -8.12 1.38 15.05
C LEU A 10 -9.15 1.84 16.09
N SER A 11 -9.53 0.94 17.00
CA SER A 11 -10.41 1.26 18.13
C SER A 11 -9.86 2.41 18.99
N ASP A 12 -8.54 2.52 19.11
CA ASP A 12 -7.87 3.50 19.96
C ASP A 12 -6.69 4.19 19.26
N GLY A 13 -6.97 4.77 18.08
CA GLY A 13 -6.02 5.59 17.34
C GLY A 13 -5.87 5.21 15.88
N TYR A 14 -4.65 5.33 15.37
CA TYR A 14 -4.32 5.09 13.97
C TYR A 14 -3.07 4.24 13.82
N GLU A 15 -3.11 3.27 12.93
CA GLU A 15 -1.96 2.49 12.52
C GLU A 15 -1.38 3.08 11.23
N LEU A 16 -0.05 3.26 11.18
CA LEU A 16 0.62 3.71 9.96
C LEU A 16 0.71 2.56 8.97
N ILE A 17 0.04 2.72 7.83
CA ILE A 17 0.07 1.74 6.74
C ILE A 17 1.22 2.05 5.78
N ALA A 18 1.33 3.31 5.36
CA ALA A 18 2.35 3.73 4.39
C ALA A 18 2.87 5.14 4.65
N GLY A 19 4.13 5.38 4.27
CA GLY A 19 4.79 6.67 4.43
C GLY A 19 5.70 6.77 5.67
N GLU A 20 6.24 5.65 6.15
CA GLU A 20 7.13 5.61 7.34
C GLU A 20 8.27 6.61 7.30
N ARG A 21 8.97 6.74 6.16
CA ARG A 21 10.05 7.73 6.00
C ARG A 21 9.56 9.16 6.21
N ARG A 22 8.36 9.49 5.72
CA ARG A 22 7.74 10.81 5.88
C ARG A 22 7.28 11.03 7.32
N TRP A 23 6.72 10.01 7.97
CA TRP A 23 6.34 10.06 9.37
C TRP A 23 7.56 10.26 10.29
N ARG A 24 8.64 9.49 10.09
CA ARG A 24 9.89 9.66 10.83
C ARG A 24 10.51 11.05 10.60
N ALA A 25 10.54 11.53 9.36
CA ALA A 25 11.03 12.87 9.05
C ALA A 25 10.21 13.97 9.74
N ALA A 26 8.87 13.84 9.74
CA ALA A 26 8.00 14.77 10.43
C ALA A 26 8.20 14.76 11.95
N ARG A 27 8.43 13.57 12.53
CA ARG A 27 8.76 13.41 13.96
C ARG A 27 10.09 14.07 14.31
N LEU A 28 11.12 13.87 13.49
CA LEU A 28 12.43 14.52 13.65
C LEU A 28 12.34 16.04 13.49
N ALA A 29 11.44 16.53 12.63
CA ALA A 29 11.18 17.95 12.44
C ALA A 29 10.31 18.58 13.57
N GLY A 30 9.90 17.81 14.58
CA GLY A 30 9.08 18.31 15.69
C GLY A 30 7.65 18.68 15.31
N LEU A 31 7.14 18.18 14.19
CA LEU A 31 5.76 18.46 13.77
C LEU A 31 4.77 17.74 14.69
N THR A 32 3.81 18.48 15.23
CA THR A 32 2.74 17.94 16.09
C THR A 32 1.61 17.27 15.31
N ALA A 33 1.51 17.55 14.01
CA ALA A 33 0.52 16.96 13.11
C ALA A 33 1.11 16.71 11.72
N VAL A 34 0.60 15.67 11.05
CA VAL A 34 0.93 15.34 9.65
C VAL A 34 -0.35 15.04 8.87
N PRO A 35 -0.42 15.45 7.59
CA PRO A 35 -1.56 15.11 6.75
C PRO A 35 -1.61 13.59 6.56
N ALA A 36 -2.77 13.00 6.85
CA ALA A 36 -3.00 11.57 6.77
C ALA A 36 -4.30 11.25 6.05
N VAL A 37 -4.30 10.22 5.23
CA VAL A 37 -5.51 9.63 4.63
C VAL A 37 -5.89 8.42 5.47
N VAL A 38 -7.12 8.40 5.97
CA VAL A 38 -7.65 7.30 6.80
C VAL A 38 -8.35 6.30 5.90
N ARG A 39 -7.87 5.05 5.89
CA ARG A 39 -8.58 3.93 5.27
C ARG A 39 -9.73 3.47 6.17
N SER A 40 -10.94 3.50 5.62
CA SER A 40 -12.14 2.93 6.22
C SER A 40 -12.33 1.49 5.76
N GLU A 41 -12.50 0.54 6.68
CA GLU A 41 -12.69 -0.89 6.35
C GLU A 41 -14.06 -1.21 5.71
N THR A 42 -14.95 -0.22 5.58
CA THR A 42 -16.39 -0.44 5.38
C THR A 42 -16.95 -0.24 3.96
N GLY A 43 -16.14 -0.08 2.90
CA GLY A 43 -16.71 0.08 1.55
C GLY A 43 -15.85 -0.53 0.45
N ASN A 44 -16.32 -1.61 -0.17
CA ASN A 44 -15.86 -2.24 -1.43
C ASN A 44 -14.37 -2.55 -1.65
N ASP A 45 -13.46 -2.07 -0.81
CA ASP A 45 -12.02 -2.19 -1.00
C ASP A 45 -11.54 -3.63 -0.97
N ALA A 46 -12.14 -4.47 -0.13
CA ALA A 46 -11.78 -5.89 -0.07
C ALA A 46 -12.06 -6.61 -1.40
N GLN A 47 -13.21 -6.33 -2.04
CA GLN A 47 -13.55 -6.89 -3.35
C GLN A 47 -12.68 -6.31 -4.47
N LEU A 48 -12.37 -5.01 -4.42
CA LEU A 48 -11.49 -4.37 -5.39
C LEU A 48 -10.06 -4.91 -5.30
N VAL A 49 -9.55 -5.12 -4.07
CA VAL A 49 -8.24 -5.74 -3.82
C VAL A 49 -8.21 -7.17 -4.35
N LEU A 50 -9.25 -7.97 -4.06
CA LEU A 50 -9.36 -9.33 -4.55
C LEU A 50 -9.32 -9.39 -6.08
N GLY A 51 -10.15 -8.60 -6.76
CA GLY A 51 -10.16 -8.56 -8.23
C GLY A 51 -8.85 -8.07 -8.84
N LEU A 52 -8.14 -7.16 -8.15
CA LEU A 52 -6.82 -6.69 -8.60
C LEU A 52 -5.75 -7.79 -8.43
N ILE A 53 -5.79 -8.56 -7.35
CA ILE A 53 -4.90 -9.70 -7.13
C ILE A 53 -5.15 -10.79 -8.17
N GLU A 54 -6.40 -11.13 -8.44
CA GLU A 54 -6.77 -12.10 -9.48
C GLU A 54 -6.27 -11.68 -10.86
N ASN A 55 -6.42 -10.40 -11.22
CA ASN A 55 -5.87 -9.86 -12.45
C ASN A 55 -4.34 -9.99 -12.51
N LEU A 56 -3.63 -9.69 -11.42
CA LEU A 56 -2.16 -9.79 -11.34
C LEU A 56 -1.63 -11.22 -11.37
N GLN A 57 -2.46 -12.22 -11.06
CA GLN A 57 -2.09 -13.64 -11.14
C GLN A 57 -2.18 -14.20 -12.56
N ARG A 58 -2.67 -13.43 -13.53
CA ARG A 58 -2.72 -13.87 -14.93
C ARG A 58 -1.32 -14.01 -15.51
N THR A 59 -1.13 -15.06 -16.29
CA THR A 59 0.15 -15.41 -16.93
C THR A 59 0.49 -14.59 -18.17
N ASP A 60 -0.43 -13.74 -18.64
CA ASP A 60 -0.31 -12.93 -19.87
C ASP A 60 -0.10 -11.42 -19.60
N LEU A 61 0.25 -11.02 -18.38
CA LEU A 61 0.48 -9.60 -18.06
C LEU A 61 1.79 -9.06 -18.66
N ASP A 62 1.71 -7.86 -19.23
CA ASP A 62 2.89 -7.07 -19.56
C ASP A 62 3.58 -6.55 -18.27
N PRO A 63 4.91 -6.45 -18.23
CA PRO A 63 5.64 -5.93 -17.06
C PRO A 63 5.15 -4.57 -16.57
N VAL A 64 4.71 -3.68 -17.47
CA VAL A 64 4.19 -2.36 -17.10
C VAL A 64 2.83 -2.47 -16.40
N GLU A 65 1.98 -3.38 -16.85
CA GLU A 65 0.68 -3.64 -16.21
C GLU A 65 0.86 -4.27 -14.84
N GLU A 66 1.82 -5.18 -14.71
CA GLU A 66 2.14 -5.81 -13.42
C GLU A 66 2.62 -4.76 -12.42
N ALA A 67 3.60 -3.92 -12.82
CA ALA A 67 4.10 -2.83 -12.01
C ALA A 67 2.99 -1.89 -11.54
N ARG A 68 2.07 -1.51 -12.46
CA ARG A 68 0.91 -0.67 -12.14
C ARG A 68 -0.02 -1.34 -11.15
N GLY A 69 -0.39 -2.61 -11.36
CA GLY A 69 -1.28 -3.31 -10.44
C GLY A 69 -0.66 -3.46 -9.04
N LEU A 70 0.63 -3.79 -8.97
CA LEU A 70 1.38 -3.83 -7.71
C LEU A 70 1.42 -2.47 -7.01
N GLN A 71 1.67 -1.39 -7.76
CA GLN A 71 1.70 -0.04 -7.24
C GLN A 71 0.33 0.37 -6.69
N ARG A 72 -0.77 0.00 -7.37
CA ARG A 72 -2.12 0.25 -6.88
C ARG A 72 -2.40 -0.50 -5.58
N LEU A 73 -2.01 -1.77 -5.46
CA LEU A 73 -2.11 -2.52 -4.19
C LEU A 73 -1.38 -1.82 -3.03
N ILE A 74 -0.23 -1.21 -3.30
CA ILE A 74 0.58 -0.56 -2.27
C ILE A 74 0.09 0.86 -1.95
N GLU A 75 -0.21 1.66 -2.97
CA GLU A 75 -0.52 3.09 -2.82
C GLU A 75 -2.01 3.34 -2.60
N GLU A 76 -2.88 2.70 -3.38
CA GLU A 76 -4.34 2.83 -3.24
C GLU A 76 -4.83 1.96 -2.08
N PHE A 77 -4.30 0.73 -1.98
CA PHE A 77 -4.75 -0.26 -1.00
C PHE A 77 -3.94 -0.36 0.29
N GLY A 78 -2.79 0.32 0.34
CA GLY A 78 -1.95 0.35 1.53
C GLY A 78 -1.27 -0.97 1.85
N LEU A 79 -1.29 -1.95 0.95
CA LEU A 79 -0.64 -3.22 1.23
C LEU A 79 0.88 -3.01 1.27
N THR A 80 1.52 -3.61 2.26
CA THR A 80 2.97 -3.68 2.28
C THR A 80 3.47 -4.59 1.17
N HIS A 81 4.74 -4.44 0.79
CA HIS A 81 5.33 -5.32 -0.23
C HIS A 81 5.33 -6.79 0.22
N GLU A 82 5.37 -7.03 1.54
CA GLU A 82 5.26 -8.36 2.15
C GLU A 82 3.87 -8.96 1.95
N GLU A 83 2.82 -8.19 2.23
CA GLU A 83 1.43 -8.64 2.09
C GLU A 83 1.05 -8.88 0.63
N VAL A 84 1.50 -8.01 -0.28
CA VAL A 84 1.31 -8.23 -1.72
C VAL A 84 2.00 -9.51 -2.19
N ALA A 85 3.24 -9.72 -1.75
CA ALA A 85 4.01 -10.92 -2.09
C ALA A 85 3.34 -12.21 -1.58
N GLN A 86 2.86 -12.22 -0.33
CA GLN A 86 2.13 -13.35 0.24
C GLN A 86 0.85 -13.67 -0.54
N ARG A 87 0.07 -12.64 -0.90
CA ARG A 87 -1.19 -12.84 -1.65
C ARG A 87 -0.98 -13.28 -3.09
N LEU A 88 0.14 -12.89 -3.71
CA LEU A 88 0.51 -13.32 -5.06
C LEU A 88 1.31 -14.64 -5.09
N GLY A 89 1.68 -15.21 -3.94
CA GLY A 89 2.53 -16.39 -3.87
C GLY A 89 3.95 -16.15 -4.40
N LYS A 90 4.43 -14.89 -4.38
CA LYS A 90 5.75 -14.46 -4.88
C LYS A 90 6.67 -14.09 -3.73
N HIS A 91 7.97 -13.98 -4.00
CA HIS A 91 8.90 -13.40 -3.04
C HIS A 91 8.78 -11.86 -3.00
N ARG A 92 8.93 -11.26 -1.82
CA ARG A 92 8.97 -9.80 -1.62
C ARG A 92 9.98 -9.08 -2.53
N VAL A 93 11.10 -9.74 -2.82
CA VAL A 93 12.14 -9.20 -3.71
C VAL A 93 11.64 -9.09 -5.15
N SER A 94 10.86 -10.07 -5.62
CA SER A 94 10.23 -10.04 -6.95
C SER A 94 9.25 -8.88 -7.09
N VAL A 95 8.41 -8.65 -6.06
CA VAL A 95 7.51 -7.48 -6.03
C VAL A 95 8.29 -6.16 -6.10
N THR A 96 9.40 -6.06 -5.37
CA THR A 96 10.27 -4.87 -5.40
C THR A 96 10.93 -4.67 -6.77
N GLN A 97 11.28 -5.75 -7.47
CA GLN A 97 11.90 -5.69 -8.80
C GLN A 97 10.91 -5.26 -9.88
N SER A 98 9.67 -5.75 -9.83
CA SER A 98 8.62 -5.34 -10.76
C SER A 98 8.24 -3.86 -10.62
N LEU A 99 8.58 -3.22 -9.50
CA LEU A 99 8.31 -1.80 -9.23
C LEU A 99 9.49 -0.86 -9.55
N ARG A 100 10.57 -1.37 -10.16
CA ARG A 100 11.79 -0.60 -10.47
C ARG A 100 11.87 -0.11 -11.90
#